data_AF-A0A433KAF8-F1
#
_entry.id   AF-A0A433KAF8-F1
#
_cell.length_a   1.000
_cell.length_b   1.000
_cell.length_c   1.000
_cell.angle_alpha   90.00
_cell.angle_beta   90.00
_cell.angle_gamma   90.00
#
_symmetry.space_group_name_H-M   'P 1'
#
loop_
_entity.id
_entity.type
_entity.pdbx_description
1 polymer ?
#
loop_
_entity_poly.entity_id
_entity_poly.type
_entity_poly.pdbx_seq_one_letter_code
_entity_poly.pdbx_strand_id
1 'polypeptide(L)' 'MLSSEDVPGFLYHFDTLEDPRIDRKKLYPLTELLFVVICANICRAQSWRDFVTFGEEQLDYLRRFLPFENGIPSKNT' A
#
# COMPACT_ATOMS: atom_id res chain seq x y z
N MET A 1 -18.53 15.35 2.47
CA MET A 1 -18.50 14.09 3.25
C MET A 1 -18.74 12.99 2.24
N LEU A 2 -17.71 12.21 1.89
CA LEU A 2 -17.83 11.13 0.89
C LEU A 2 -18.83 10.10 1.43
N SER A 3 -19.77 9.68 0.59
CA SER A 3 -20.78 8.70 0.98
C SER A 3 -20.14 7.30 1.03
N SER A 4 -20.69 6.40 1.85
CA SER A 4 -20.16 5.04 2.04
C SER A 4 -20.16 4.18 0.76
N GLU A 5 -20.82 4.64 -0.31
CA GLU A 5 -20.87 3.95 -1.60
C GLU A 5 -19.70 4.32 -2.53
N ASP A 6 -18.95 5.39 -2.23
CA ASP A 6 -17.88 5.90 -3.08
C ASP A 6 -16.47 5.44 -2.66
N VAL A 7 -16.34 4.79 -1.50
CA VAL A 7 -15.03 4.34 -0.98
C VAL A 7 -14.75 2.93 -1.51
N PRO A 8 -13.68 2.71 -2.31
CA PRO A 8 -13.28 1.37 -2.74
C PRO A 8 -13.23 0.42 -1.55
N GLY A 9 -13.81 -0.78 -1.69
CA GLY A 9 -13.97 -1.71 -0.55
C GLY A 9 -12.67 -1.98 0.22
N PHE A 10 -11.53 -1.98 -0.47
CA PHE A 10 -10.22 -2.03 0.18
C PHE A 10 -10.01 -0.90 1.20
N LEU A 11 -10.23 0.36 0.82
CA LEU A 11 -10.04 1.52 1.69
C LEU A 11 -11.03 1.53 2.85
N TYR A 12 -12.26 1.10 2.62
CA TYR A 12 -13.28 0.98 3.67
C TYR A 12 -12.85 0.04 4.79
N HIS A 13 -12.18 -1.07 4.48
CA HIS A 13 -11.73 -2.02 5.51
C HIS A 13 -10.58 -1.53 6.38
N PHE A 14 -9.86 -0.48 5.95
CA PHE A 14 -8.69 0.04 6.65
C PHE A 14 -8.85 1.49 7.12
N ASP A 15 -10.04 2.09 6.98
CA ASP A 15 -10.26 3.50 7.27
C ASP A 15 -10.12 3.85 8.77
N THR A 16 -10.48 2.94 9.66
CA THR A 16 -10.32 3.08 11.11
C THR A 16 -8.96 2.62 11.63
N LEU A 17 -8.09 2.09 10.77
CA LEU A 17 -6.79 1.58 11.21
C LEU A 17 -5.84 2.75 11.47
N GLU A 18 -5.53 2.98 12.75
CA GLU A 18 -4.50 3.93 13.13
C GLU A 18 -3.12 3.46 12.62
N ASP A 19 -2.34 4.39 12.08
CA ASP A 19 -0.98 4.09 11.60
C ASP A 19 0.00 3.97 12.78
N PRO A 20 0.45 2.74 13.13
CA PRO A 20 1.25 2.50 14.31
C PRO A 20 2.72 2.92 14.11
N ARG A 21 3.09 3.35 12.90
CA ARG A 21 4.45 3.79 12.60
C ARG A 21 4.74 5.12 13.30
N ILE A 22 6.00 5.35 13.63
CA ILE A 22 6.45 6.68 14.07
C ILE A 22 6.35 7.67 12.90
N ASP A 23 6.02 8.94 13.17
CA ASP A 23 5.71 9.92 12.11
C ASP A 23 6.85 10.11 11.10
N ARG A 24 8.10 10.10 11.55
CA ARG A 24 9.28 10.18 10.68
C ARG A 24 9.48 8.98 9.73
N LYS A 25 8.62 7.95 9.80
CA LYS A 25 8.60 6.74 8.96
C LYS A 25 7.30 6.60 8.16
N LYS A 26 6.54 7.69 8.01
CA LYS A 26 5.28 7.74 7.24
C LYS A 26 5.48 8.44 5.88
N LEU A 27 6.59 8.19 5.19
CA LEU A 27 6.80 8.72 3.84
C LEU A 27 5.74 8.21 2.86
N TYR A 28 5.29 6.98 3.07
CA TYR A 28 4.25 6.33 2.27
C TYR A 28 2.96 6.20 3.09
N PRO A 29 1.79 6.49 2.51
CA PRO A 29 0.49 6.21 3.14
C PRO A 29 0.37 4.75 3.61
N LEU A 30 -0.25 4.53 4.77
CA LEU A 30 -0.44 3.18 5.30
C LEU A 30 -1.23 2.29 4.34
N THR A 31 -2.23 2.87 3.67
CA THR A 31 -3.08 2.19 2.69
C THR A 31 -2.29 1.67 1.49
N GLU A 32 -1.32 2.44 0.98
CA GLU A 32 -0.43 2.02 -0.10
C GLU A 32 0.48 0.85 0.33
N LEU A 33 1.02 0.90 1.56
CA LEU A 33 1.79 -0.20 2.15
C LEU A 33 0.98 -1.49 2.23
N LEU A 34 -0.23 -1.41 2.78
CA LEU A 34 -1.12 -2.56 2.93
C LEU A 34 -1.50 -3.13 1.57
N PHE A 35 -1.78 -2.26 0.59
CA PHE A 35 -2.19 -2.66 -0.74
C PHE A 35 -1.10 -3.45 -1.45
N VAL A 36 0.13 -2.92 -1.50
CA VAL A 36 1.25 -3.62 -2.16
C VAL A 36 1.59 -4.94 -1.46
N VAL A 37 1.58 -4.96 -0.12
CA VAL A 37 1.89 -6.17 0.65
C VAL A 37 0.83 -7.26 0.40
N ILE A 38 -0.46 -6.92 0.39
CA ILE A 38 -1.53 -7.91 0.14
C ILE A 38 -1.44 -8.45 -1.29
N CYS A 39 -1.29 -7.58 -2.29
CA CYS A 39 -1.14 -7.99 -3.69
C CYS A 39 0.09 -8.91 -3.87
N ALA A 40 1.24 -8.52 -3.32
CA ALA A 40 2.45 -9.30 -3.40
C ALA A 40 2.31 -10.67 -2.70
N ASN A 41 1.65 -10.72 -1.53
CA ASN A 41 1.39 -11.97 -0.82
C ASN A 41 0.51 -12.94 -1.62
N ILE A 42 -0.52 -12.44 -2.32
CA ILE A 42 -1.34 -13.25 -3.23
C ILE A 42 -0.45 -13.86 -4.34
N CYS A 43 0.52 -13.09 -4.83
CA CYS A 43 1.55 -13.54 -5.76
C CYS A 43 2.71 -14.32 -5.11
N ARG A 44 2.51 -14.80 -3.87
CA ARG A 44 3.46 -15.64 -3.12
C ARG A 44 4.80 -14.98 -2.79
N ALA A 45 4.87 -13.65 -2.73
CA ALA A 45 6.02 -12.94 -2.16
C ALA A 45 6.20 -13.36 -0.68
N GLN A 46 7.44 -13.68 -0.29
CA GLN A 46 7.76 -14.22 1.04
C GLN A 46 8.69 -13.32 1.86
N SER A 47 9.24 -12.29 1.24
CA SER A 47 10.20 -11.40 1.87
C SER A 47 9.92 -9.93 1.57
N TRP A 48 10.47 -9.03 2.39
CA TRP A 48 10.39 -7.59 2.11
C TRP A 48 11.02 -7.22 0.76
N ARG A 49 12.04 -7.98 0.31
CA ARG A 49 12.66 -7.76 -1.00
C ARG A 49 11.68 -8.13 -2.10
N ASP A 50 10.95 -9.22 -1.91
CA ASP A 50 9.94 -9.68 -2.87
C ASP A 50 8.81 -8.66 -2.99
N PHE A 51 8.41 -7.99 -1.90
CA PHE A 51 7.44 -6.90 -1.94
C PHE A 51 7.94 -5.69 -2.71
N VAL A 52 9.23 -5.33 -2.53
CA VAL A 52 9.86 -4.24 -3.29
C VAL A 52 9.91 -4.61 -4.78
N THR A 53 10.45 -5.79 -5.12
CA THR A 53 10.52 -6.28 -6.49
C THR A 53 9.16 -6.33 -7.16
N PHE A 54 8.17 -6.94 -6.51
CA PHE A 54 6.79 -6.97 -7.02
C PHE A 54 6.22 -5.57 -7.23
N GLY A 55 6.38 -4.70 -6.22
CA GLY A 55 5.85 -3.35 -6.28
C GLY A 55 6.47 -2.54 -7.42
N GLU A 56 7.78 -2.66 -7.64
CA GLU A 56 8.50 -1.97 -8.72
C GLU A 56 8.07 -2.51 -10.09
N GLU A 57 7.96 -3.83 -10.24
CA GLU A 57 7.52 -4.48 -11.48
C GLU A 57 6.05 -4.20 -11.83
N GLN A 58 5.19 -3.99 -10.82
CA GLN A 58 3.76 -3.78 -10.98
C GLN A 58 3.31 -2.34 -10.68
N LEU A 59 4.23 -1.38 -10.58
CA LEU A 59 3.92 -0.01 -10.14
C LEU A 59 2.82 0.65 -10.98
N ASP A 60 2.90 0.51 -12.31
CA ASP A 60 1.89 1.08 -13.22
C ASP A 60 0.51 0.45 -13.02
N TYR A 61 0.46 -0.84 -12.66
CA TYR A 61 -0.79 -1.51 -12.33
C TYR A 61 -1.35 -1.03 -10.98
N LEU A 62 -0.49 -0.95 -9.96
CA LEU A 62 -0.86 -0.47 -8.62
C LEU A 62 -1.39 0.97 -8.65
N ARG A 63 -0.81 1.81 -9.51
CA ARG A 63 -1.21 3.21 -9.74
C ARG A 63 -2.62 3.40 -10.29
N ARG A 64 -3.26 2.33 -10.77
CA ARG A 64 -4.67 2.35 -11.18
C ARG A 64 -5.62 2.39 -9.99
N PHE A 65 -5.15 2.07 -8.79
CA PHE A 65 -5.96 1.96 -7.58
C PHE A 65 -5.60 3.00 -6.52
N LEU A 66 -4.31 3.28 -6.32
CA LEU A 66 -3.80 4.28 -5.37
C LEU A 66 -2.66 5.10 -6.01
N PRO A 67 -2.32 6.31 -5.51
CA PRO A 67 -1.38 7.21 -6.20
C PRO A 67 0.06 6.69 -6.31
N PHE A 68 0.62 6.09 -5.25
CA PHE A 68 2.04 5.69 -5.17
C PHE A 68 2.99 6.83 -5.62
N GLU A 69 2.77 8.03 -5.08
CA GLU A 69 3.54 9.24 -5.46
C GLU A 69 5.03 9.09 -5.15
N ASN A 70 5.35 8.46 -4.01
CA ASN A 70 6.72 8.22 -3.58
C ASN A 70 7.30 6.88 -4.10
N GLY A 71 6.59 6.17 -4.97
CA GLY A 71 6.97 4.85 -5.45
C GLY A 71 6.67 3.75 -4.43
N ILE A 72 7.57 2.78 -4.28
CA ILE A 72 7.36 1.57 -3.47
C ILE A 72 8.17 1.63 -2.17
N PRO A 73 7.55 1.37 -1.01
CA PRO A 73 8.26 1.35 0.26
C PRO A 73 9.31 0.23 0.29
N SER A 74 10.51 0.58 0.74
CA SER A 74 11.59 -0.37 1.01
C SER A 74 11.74 -0.63 2.51
N LYS A 75 12.64 -1.54 2.90
CA LYS A 75 12.98 -1.77 4.31
C LYS A 75 13.36 -0.48 5.08
N ASN A 76 13.89 0.54 4.40
CA ASN A 76 14.47 1.72 5.04
C ASN A 76 13.56 2.94 5.02
N THR A 77 12.50 2.93 4.22
CA THR A 77 11.72 4.11 3.83
C THR A 77 10.25 3.92 4.14
#